data_AF-A0A7X9EIN1-F1
#
_entry.id   AF-A0A7X9EIN1-F1
#
_cell.length_a   1.000
_cell.length_b   1.000
_cell.length_c   1.000
_cell.angle_alpha   90.00
_cell.angle_beta   90.00
_cell.angle_gamma   90.00
#
_symmetry.space_group_name_H-M   'P 1'
#
loop_
_entity.id
_entity.type
_entity.pdbx_description
1 polymer ?
#
loop_
_entity_poly.entity_id
_entity_poly.type
_entity_poly.pdbx_seq_one_letter_code
_entity_poly.pdbx_strand_id
1 'polypeptide(L)'
;VDYGDIFKGYKQKGYSYFGQVYLDGNKKWVLWGRYDHYDPDTEGIFETVKKHSEDVQKRYIYALAYKLYKDNLILLDYERLSHSKYYTNIISGDKEMPTEERLQLTLQIKF
;
A
#
# COMPACT_ATOMS: atom_id res chain seq x y z
N VAL A 1 -24.93 2.84 -26.64
CA VAL A 1 -24.45 2.35 -25.34
C VAL A 1 -23.26 3.21 -25.00
N ASP A 2 -23.38 4.03 -23.96
CA ASP A 2 -22.34 4.98 -23.56
C ASP A 2 -21.22 4.20 -22.89
N TYR A 3 -20.08 4.05 -23.58
CA TYR A 3 -18.92 3.29 -23.09
C TYR A 3 -18.15 4.04 -21.97
N GLY A 4 -18.62 5.22 -21.56
CA GLY A 4 -18.02 5.99 -20.47
C GLY A 4 -18.26 5.43 -19.06
N ASP A 5 -19.27 4.59 -18.85
CA ASP A 5 -19.62 4.08 -17.51
C ASP A 5 -18.88 2.79 -17.10
N ILE A 6 -18.22 2.07 -18.02
CA ILE A 6 -17.43 0.86 -17.69
C ILE A 6 -16.07 1.17 -17.04
N PHE A 7 -15.64 2.44 -17.05
CA PHE A 7 -14.39 2.90 -16.43
C PHE A 7 -14.60 3.96 -15.34
N LYS A 8 -15.85 4.22 -14.94
CA LYS A 8 -16.14 5.04 -13.77
C LYS A 8 -15.53 4.32 -12.58
N GLY A 9 -14.40 4.84 -12.09
CA GLY A 9 -13.47 4.14 -11.19
C GLY A 9 -14.20 3.27 -10.20
N TYR A 10 -13.93 1.97 -10.25
CA TYR A 10 -14.54 0.99 -9.35
C TYR A 10 -14.50 1.54 -7.94
N LYS A 11 -15.65 1.46 -7.24
CA LYS A 11 -15.67 1.85 -5.82
C LYS A 11 -14.58 1.03 -5.13
N GLN A 12 -13.85 1.65 -4.22
CA GLN A 12 -12.82 0.98 -3.45
C GLN A 12 -13.25 1.05 -1.99
N LYS A 13 -13.34 -0.11 -1.35
CA LYS A 13 -13.57 -0.23 0.09
C LYS A 13 -12.20 -0.49 0.75
N GLY A 14 -12.02 -0.01 1.96
CA GLY A 14 -10.75 -0.18 2.63
C GLY A 14 -10.60 0.71 3.85
N TYR A 15 -9.54 0.46 4.59
CA TYR A 15 -9.18 1.22 5.78
C TYR A 15 -7.67 1.28 5.95
N SER A 16 -7.21 2.35 6.59
CA SER A 16 -5.82 2.58 6.88
C SER A 16 -5.65 2.92 8.36
N TYR A 17 -4.73 2.23 9.03
CA TYR A 17 -4.27 2.58 10.36
C TYR A 17 -2.85 3.13 10.26
N PHE A 18 -2.59 4.25 10.92
CA PHE A 18 -1.26 4.82 11.00
C PHE A 18 -1.00 5.27 12.42
N GLY A 19 0.26 5.18 12.83
CA GLY A 19 0.70 5.56 14.16
C GLY A 19 2.16 5.94 14.15
N GLN A 20 2.52 6.80 15.09
CA GLN A 20 3.90 7.17 15.32
C GLN A 20 4.17 7.27 16.82
N VAL A 21 5.39 6.96 17.22
CA VAL A 21 5.89 7.10 18.58
C VAL A 21 7.24 7.79 18.57
N TYR A 22 7.45 8.69 19.53
CA TYR A 22 8.75 9.32 19.77
C TYR A 22 9.53 8.45 20.76
N LEU A 23 10.76 8.09 20.41
CA LEU A 23 11.58 7.19 21.22
C LEU A 23 12.44 7.94 22.25
N ASP A 24 12.58 9.25 22.10
CA ASP A 24 13.40 10.10 22.96
C ASP A 24 12.64 11.36 23.42
N GLY A 25 13.06 11.92 24.57
CA GLY A 25 12.48 13.15 25.10
C GLY A 25 12.67 14.37 24.20
N ASN A 26 13.72 14.36 23.38
CA ASN A 26 13.99 15.41 22.39
C ASN A 26 13.22 15.21 21.08
N LYS A 27 12.43 14.14 20.96
CA LYS A 27 11.57 13.81 19.80
C LYS A 27 12.35 13.75 18.47
N LYS A 28 13.64 13.42 18.51
CA LYS A 28 14.46 13.24 17.31
C LYS A 28 14.23 11.89 16.66
N TRP A 29 14.05 10.84 17.44
CA TRP A 29 13.80 9.50 16.95
C TRP A 29 12.30 9.27 16.87
N VAL A 30 11.81 8.93 15.68
CA VAL A 30 10.40 8.65 15.42
C VAL A 30 10.30 7.27 14.81
N LEU A 31 9.55 6.38 15.46
CA LEU A 31 9.12 5.12 14.85
C LEU A 31 7.70 5.34 14.33
N TRP A 32 7.45 5.07 13.06
CA TRP A 32 6.12 5.11 12.48
C TRP A 32 5.76 3.79 11.80
N GLY A 33 4.46 3.50 11.85
CA GLY A 33 3.88 2.30 11.26
C GLY A 33 2.61 2.66 10.53
N ARG A 34 2.36 1.97 9.42
CA ARG A 34 1.12 2.07 8.67
C ARG A 34 0.68 0.69 8.22
N TYR A 35 -0.62 0.45 8.33
CA TYR A 35 -1.29 -0.70 7.76
C TYR A 35 -2.41 -0.21 6.85
N ASP A 36 -2.43 -0.68 5.61
CA ASP A 36 -3.55 -0.47 4.71
C ASP A 36 -4.19 -1.80 4.33
N HIS A 37 -5.51 -1.79 4.29
CA HIS A 37 -6.33 -2.85 3.73
C HIS A 37 -7.18 -2.26 2.61
N TYR A 38 -6.94 -2.70 1.38
CA TYR A 38 -7.67 -2.27 0.20
C TYR A 38 -8.45 -3.43 -0.38
N ASP A 39 -9.76 -3.27 -0.47
CA ASP A 39 -10.72 -4.22 -1.03
C ASP A 39 -11.45 -3.56 -2.21
N PRO A 40 -11.11 -3.89 -3.47
CA PRO A 40 -11.79 -3.33 -4.63
C PRO A 40 -13.26 -3.77 -4.64
N ASP A 41 -14.18 -2.80 -4.61
CA ASP A 41 -15.62 -3.05 -4.69
C ASP A 41 -15.96 -3.47 -6.13
N THR A 42 -16.13 -4.77 -6.33
CA THR A 42 -16.45 -5.34 -7.64
C THR A 42 -17.96 -5.47 -7.90
N GLU A 43 -18.77 -4.79 -7.08
CA GLU A 43 -20.23 -4.79 -7.19
C GLU A 43 -20.66 -4.11 -8.51
N GLY A 44 -21.30 -4.88 -9.40
CA GLY A 44 -21.74 -4.42 -10.73
C GLY A 44 -20.79 -4.73 -11.90
N ILE A 45 -19.64 -5.38 -11.65
CA ILE A 45 -18.73 -5.87 -12.70
C ILE A 45 -19.23 -7.22 -13.24
N PHE A 46 -19.18 -7.43 -14.57
CA PHE A 46 -19.45 -8.74 -15.20
C PHE A 46 -18.67 -9.86 -14.49
N GLU A 47 -19.30 -11.01 -14.20
CA GLU A 47 -18.71 -12.11 -13.41
C GLU A 47 -17.32 -12.55 -13.91
N THR A 48 -17.11 -12.54 -15.23
CA THR A 48 -15.82 -12.89 -15.85
C THR A 48 -14.70 -11.91 -15.48
N VAL A 49 -15.00 -10.63 -15.36
CA VAL A 49 -14.02 -9.59 -14.97
C VAL A 49 -13.90 -9.56 -13.43
N LYS A 50 -14.99 -9.76 -12.70
CA LYS A 50 -15.01 -9.86 -11.22
C LYS A 50 -14.02 -10.90 -10.68
N LYS A 51 -13.94 -12.09 -11.31
CA LYS A 51 -12.97 -13.12 -10.93
C LYS A 51 -11.51 -12.63 -11.00
N HIS A 52 -11.20 -11.67 -11.85
CA HIS A 52 -9.86 -11.08 -12.00
C HIS A 52 -9.66 -9.77 -11.23
N SER A 53 -10.73 -9.15 -10.70
CA SER A 53 -10.67 -7.81 -10.10
C SER A 53 -10.76 -7.77 -8.57
N GLU A 54 -11.15 -8.84 -7.88
CA GLU A 54 -11.21 -8.88 -6.39
C GLU A 54 -9.84 -9.21 -5.74
N ASP A 55 -8.78 -8.51 -6.12
CA ASP A 55 -7.51 -8.64 -5.40
C ASP A 55 -7.52 -7.72 -4.16
N VAL A 56 -7.52 -8.33 -2.97
CA VAL A 56 -7.44 -7.61 -1.71
C VAL A 56 -5.98 -7.37 -1.37
N GLN A 57 -5.59 -6.09 -1.36
CA GLN A 57 -4.23 -5.68 -1.09
C GLN A 57 -4.05 -5.33 0.38
N LYS A 58 -2.99 -5.85 0.99
CA LYS A 58 -2.59 -5.52 2.36
C LYS A 58 -1.19 -4.93 2.33
N ARG A 59 -1.07 -3.68 2.76
CA ARG A 59 0.21 -2.98 2.84
C ARG A 59 0.62 -2.78 4.28
N TYR A 60 1.87 -3.09 4.59
CA TYR A 60 2.51 -2.76 5.85
C TYR A 60 3.70 -1.86 5.57
N ILE A 61 3.82 -0.76 6.30
CA ILE A 61 5.01 0.08 6.29
C ILE A 61 5.50 0.24 7.72
N TYR A 62 6.78 -0.04 7.94
CA TYR A 62 7.48 0.18 9.20
C TYR A 62 8.68 1.05 8.94
N ALA A 63 8.91 2.02 9.81
CA ALA A 63 9.84 3.05 9.46
C ALA A 63 10.42 3.79 10.67
N LEU A 64 11.71 4.05 10.60
CA LEU A 64 12.49 4.74 11.61
C LEU A 64 13.04 6.04 11.02
N ALA A 65 12.64 7.16 11.60
CA ALA A 65 13.10 8.48 11.22
C ALA A 65 13.98 9.10 12.31
N TYR A 66 14.99 9.83 11.88
CA TYR A 66 15.80 10.70 12.71
C TYR A 66 15.68 12.14 12.22
N LYS A 67 15.14 13.01 13.08
CA LYS A 67 15.04 14.44 12.81
C LYS A 67 16.40 15.11 13.00
N LEU A 68 16.83 15.75 11.93
CA LEU A 68 17.96 16.65 11.88
C LEU A 68 17.51 18.08 12.23
N TYR A 69 18.39 19.05 12.01
CA TYR A 69 18.12 20.47 12.25
C TYR A 69 16.98 21.01 11.37
N LYS A 70 16.13 21.90 11.89
CA LYS A 70 15.05 22.60 11.13
C LYS A 70 14.19 21.68 10.26
N ASP A 71 13.64 20.61 10.85
CA ASP A 71 12.73 19.66 10.20
C ASP A 71 13.31 18.85 9.01
N ASN A 72 14.63 18.93 8.78
CA ASN A 72 15.32 17.96 7.94
C ASN A 72 15.22 16.57 8.60
N LEU A 73 15.18 15.49 7.82
CA LEU A 73 15.13 14.14 8.40
C LEU A 73 15.79 13.09 7.51
N ILE A 74 16.30 12.06 8.17
CA ILE A 74 16.70 10.79 7.57
C ILE A 74 15.63 9.76 7.93
N LEU A 75 15.16 9.01 6.97
CA LEU A 75 14.12 8.00 7.14
C LEU A 75 14.53 6.69 6.49
N LEU A 76 14.48 5.61 7.27
CA LEU A 76 14.57 4.24 6.76
C LEU A 76 13.17 3.61 6.86
N ASP A 77 12.59 3.20 5.74
CA ASP A 77 11.30 2.53 5.70
C ASP A 77 11.38 1.17 4.99
N TYR A 78 10.63 0.22 5.52
CA TYR A 78 10.37 -1.08 4.92
C TYR A 78 8.87 -1.18 4.62
N GLU A 79 8.55 -1.48 3.37
CA GLU A 79 7.19 -1.71 2.88
C GLU A 79 7.03 -3.18 2.46
N ARG A 80 5.91 -3.77 2.82
CA ARG A 80 5.47 -5.08 2.35
C ARG A 80 4.05 -4.98 1.81
N LEU A 81 3.85 -5.36 0.56
CA LEU A 81 2.56 -5.42 -0.11
C LEU A 81 2.23 -6.87 -0.42
N SER A 82 1.14 -7.37 0.14
CA SER A 82 0.62 -8.70 -0.16
C SER A 82 -0.73 -8.63 -0.85
N HIS A 83 -0.97 -9.64 -1.66
CA HIS A 83 -2.13 -9.80 -2.53
C HIS A 83 -2.89 -11.05 -2.10
N SER A 84 -4.21 -11.05 -2.25
CA SER A 84 -5.05 -12.20 -1.89
C SER A 84 -5.32 -13.13 -3.07
N LYS A 85 -4.99 -12.72 -4.31
CA LYS A 85 -5.33 -13.46 -5.52
C LYS A 85 -4.14 -14.01 -6.30
N TYR A 86 -4.49 -14.91 -7.20
CA TYR A 86 -3.64 -15.50 -8.21
C TYR A 86 -3.79 -14.71 -9.52
N TYR A 87 -2.69 -14.39 -10.21
CA TYR A 87 -2.75 -13.95 -11.60
C TYR A 87 -2.96 -15.18 -12.49
N THR A 88 -4.02 -15.14 -13.30
CA THR A 88 -4.23 -16.05 -14.44
C THR A 88 -3.35 -15.61 -15.59
N ASN A 89 -2.38 -16.44 -15.95
CA ASN A 89 -1.69 -16.32 -17.23
C ASN A 89 -2.24 -17.40 -18.18
N ILE A 90 -2.76 -17.01 -19.36
CA ILE A 90 -3.44 -17.92 -20.31
C ILE A 90 -2.56 -19.14 -20.67
N ILE A 91 -1.23 -19.01 -20.51
CA ILE A 91 -0.23 -20.00 -20.89
C ILE A 91 0.27 -20.85 -19.70
N SER A 92 0.06 -20.43 -18.44
CA SER A 92 0.77 -21.04 -17.29
C SER A 92 -0.09 -21.35 -16.06
N GLY A 93 -1.42 -21.26 -16.17
CA GLY A 93 -2.33 -21.52 -15.05
C GLY A 93 -2.29 -20.42 -13.97
N ASP A 94 -3.08 -20.63 -12.92
CA ASP A 94 -3.21 -19.69 -11.79
C ASP A 94 -1.91 -19.69 -10.97
N LYS A 95 -1.23 -18.54 -10.89
CA LYS A 95 -0.05 -18.33 -10.03
C LYS A 95 -0.31 -17.24 -9.02
N GLU A 96 0.07 -17.47 -7.77
CA GLU A 96 -0.14 -16.51 -6.68
C GLU A 96 0.54 -15.18 -7.04
N MET A 97 -0.15 -14.06 -6.87
CA MET A 97 0.51 -12.76 -7.00
C MET A 97 1.63 -12.69 -5.96
N PRO A 98 2.88 -12.43 -6.38
CA PRO A 98 3.98 -12.40 -5.44
C PRO A 98 3.78 -11.25 -4.45
N THR A 99 4.20 -11.48 -3.20
CA THR A 99 4.37 -10.38 -2.24
C THR A 99 5.50 -9.48 -2.72
N GLU A 100 5.27 -8.17 -2.70
CA GLU A 100 6.30 -7.17 -3.00
C GLU A 100 6.89 -6.63 -1.69
N GLU A 101 8.20 -6.43 -1.67
CA GLU A 101 8.92 -5.88 -0.54
C GLU A 101 9.85 -4.76 -1.01
N ARG A 102 9.90 -3.66 -0.26
CA ARG A 102 10.78 -2.51 -0.55
C ARG A 102 11.45 -2.05 0.73
N LEU A 103 12.76 -1.85 0.66
CA LEU A 103 13.54 -1.12 1.67
C LEU A 103 14.01 0.19 1.05
N GLN A 104 13.75 1.31 1.71
CA GLN A 104 14.07 2.64 1.20
C GLN A 104 14.74 3.49 2.27
N LEU A 105 15.78 4.21 1.87
CA LEU A 105 16.44 5.24 2.66
C LEU A 105 16.18 6.61 2.02
N THR A 106 15.58 7.52 2.78
CA THR A 106 15.19 8.85 2.34
C THR A 106 15.91 9.91 3.16
N LEU A 107 16.57 10.87 2.49
CA LEU A 107 17.02 12.12 3.08
C LEU A 107 16.10 13.24 2.60
N GLN A 108 15.41 13.90 3.53
CA GLN A 108 14.55 15.04 3.22
C GLN A 108 15.20 16.32 3.74
N ILE A 109 15.40 17.27 2.82
CA ILE A 109 15.93 18.60 3.12
C ILE A 109 14.83 19.65 2.89
N LYS A 110 14.56 20.48 3.89
CA LYS A 110 13.62 21.60 3.83
C LYS A 110 14.39 22.93 3.98
N PHE A 111 14.06 23.89 3.13
CA PHE A 111 14.67 25.22 3.08
C PHE A 111 13.70 26.28 3.61
#